data_AF-A0A3D3UE83-F1
#
_entry.id   AF-A0A3D3UE83-F1
#
_cell.length_a   1.000
_cell.length_b   1.000
_cell.length_c   1.000
_cell.angle_alpha   90.00
_cell.angle_beta   90.00
_cell.angle_gamma   90.00
#
_symmetry.space_group_name_H-M   'P 1'
#
loop_
_entity.id
_entity.type
_entity.pdbx_description
1 polymer ?
#
loop_
_entity_poly.entity_id
_entity_poly.type
_entity_poly.pdbx_seq_one_letter_code
_entity_poly.pdbx_strand_id
1 'polypeptide(L)'
;AQARAEGRKNLTFQKADATTHRFAPASADLIFSRFGVMFFDDPVAAFSNMRGALTPEGRLCNVVWRPVRENPWVLKSLMVAA
;
A
#
# COMPACT_ATOMS: atom_id res chain seq x y z
N ALA A 1 -5.50 1.58 -13.88
CA ALA A 1 -5.48 2.75 -12.96
C ALA A 1 -5.23 4.05 -13.72
N GLN A 2 -4.19 4.12 -14.55
CA GLN A 2 -3.87 5.28 -15.39
C GLN A 2 -5.02 5.72 -16.30
N ALA A 3 -5.62 4.81 -17.07
CA ALA A 3 -6.80 5.13 -17.91
C ALA A 3 -7.96 5.72 -17.09
N ARG A 4 -8.21 5.23 -15.88
CA ARG A 4 -9.25 5.77 -14.98
C ARG A 4 -8.91 7.15 -14.40
N ALA A 5 -7.65 7.58 -14.49
CA ALA A 5 -7.15 8.84 -13.96
C ALA A 5 -7.02 9.93 -15.04
N GLU A 6 -7.46 9.64 -16.27
CA GLU A 6 -7.45 10.60 -17.38
C GLU A 6 -8.09 11.94 -16.98
N GLY A 7 -7.49 13.05 -17.41
CA GLY A 7 -7.92 14.41 -17.09
C GLY A 7 -7.54 14.92 -15.68
N ARG A 8 -6.99 14.08 -14.79
CA ARG A 8 -6.57 14.51 -13.44
C ARG A 8 -5.13 15.00 -13.43
N LYS A 9 -4.95 16.28 -13.10
CA LYS A 9 -3.62 16.94 -13.10
C LYS A 9 -2.82 16.76 -11.81
N ASN A 10 -3.48 16.36 -10.72
CA ASN A 10 -2.87 16.17 -9.40
C ASN A 10 -2.47 14.72 -9.10
N LEU A 11 -2.24 13.91 -10.14
CA LEU A 11 -1.85 12.51 -10.01
C LEU A 11 -0.59 12.24 -10.80
N THR A 12 0.33 11.51 -10.18
CA THR A 12 1.53 10.99 -10.83
C THR A 12 1.61 9.50 -10.57
N PHE A 13 1.95 8.74 -11.61
CA PHE A 13 2.16 7.31 -11.52
C PHE A 13 3.63 7.02 -11.68
N GLN A 14 4.17 6.18 -10.79
CA GLN A 14 5.56 5.79 -10.82
C GLN A 14 5.68 4.29 -10.63
N LYS A 15 6.47 3.65 -11.49
CA LYS A 15 6.92 2.27 -11.27
C LYS A 15 8.15 2.34 -10.36
N ALA A 16 7.98 1.91 -9.12
CA ALA A 16 9.02 1.97 -8.11
C ALA A 16 8.85 0.82 -7.11
N ASP A 17 9.96 0.36 -6.55
CA ASP A 17 9.96 -0.52 -5.38
C ASP A 17 9.96 0.35 -4.11
N ALA A 18 8.91 0.24 -3.30
CA ALA A 18 8.76 1.04 -2.09
C ALA A 18 9.86 0.79 -1.05
N THR A 19 10.59 -0.33 -1.15
CA THR A 19 11.71 -0.68 -0.26
C THR A 19 12.93 0.19 -0.51
N THR A 20 13.19 0.54 -1.77
CA THR A 20 14.45 1.19 -2.20
C THR A 20 14.24 2.54 -2.89
N HIS A 21 13.01 2.88 -3.25
CA HIS A 21 12.69 4.13 -3.91
C HIS A 21 13.01 5.33 -3.02
N ARG A 22 13.74 6.31 -3.58
CA ARG A 22 14.12 7.54 -2.88
C ARG A 22 12.96 8.52 -2.87
N PHE A 23 12.12 8.43 -1.85
CA PHE A 23 11.07 9.42 -1.60
C PHE A 23 11.67 10.79 -1.22
N ALA A 24 10.95 11.86 -1.56
CA ALA A 24 11.26 13.17 -0.99
C ALA A 24 11.03 13.13 0.53
N PRO A 25 11.97 13.64 1.36
CA PRO A 25 11.80 13.62 2.81
C PRO A 25 10.59 14.44 3.24
N ALA A 26 9.81 13.91 4.20
CA ALA A 26 8.67 14.60 4.81
C ALA A 26 7.69 15.23 3.79
N SER A 27 7.45 14.57 2.65
CA SER A 27 6.61 15.08 1.57
C SER A 27 5.17 14.56 1.58
N ALA A 28 4.85 13.59 2.45
CA ALA A 28 3.54 12.95 2.49
C ALA A 28 2.89 13.04 3.87
N ASP A 29 1.63 13.49 3.91
CA ASP A 29 0.80 13.44 5.12
C ASP A 29 0.13 12.08 5.32
N LEU A 30 0.00 11.30 4.24
CA LEU A 30 -0.63 9.98 4.26
C LEU A 30 0.04 9.05 3.24
N ILE A 31 0.44 7.87 3.72
CA ILE A 31 0.74 6.72 2.88
C ILE A 31 -0.40 5.72 3.03
N PHE A 32 -0.97 5.32 1.90
CA PHE A 32 -2.05 4.34 1.84
C PHE A 32 -1.66 3.15 0.97
N SER A 33 -1.79 1.94 1.50
CA SER A 33 -1.61 0.71 0.73
C SER A 33 -2.79 -0.24 0.94
N ARG A 34 -3.31 -0.78 -0.16
CA ARG A 34 -4.43 -1.72 -0.14
C ARG A 34 -3.96 -3.07 -0.66
N PHE A 35 -3.77 -4.00 0.26
CA PHE A 35 -3.26 -5.36 0.05
C PHE A 35 -1.85 -5.44 -0.57
N GLY A 36 -1.08 -4.35 -0.57
CA GLY A 36 0.26 -4.33 -1.17
C GLY A 36 1.39 -4.71 -0.20
N VAL A 37 1.31 -4.27 1.06
CA VAL A 37 2.42 -4.38 2.02
C VAL A 37 2.78 -5.80 2.43
N MET A 38 1.90 -6.77 2.17
CA MET A 38 2.12 -8.18 2.48
C MET A 38 3.12 -8.85 1.53
N PHE A 39 3.51 -8.17 0.45
CA PHE A 39 4.42 -8.66 -0.58
C PHE A 39 5.83 -8.07 -0.47
N PHE A 40 6.15 -7.33 0.60
CA PHE A 40 7.52 -6.87 0.80
C PHE A 40 8.42 -8.04 1.21
N ASP A 41 9.53 -8.19 0.49
CA ASP A 41 10.56 -9.19 0.83
C ASP A 41 11.24 -8.85 2.17
N ASP A 42 11.54 -7.56 2.40
CA ASP A 42 11.99 -7.02 3.69
C ASP A 42 11.01 -5.93 4.16
N PRO A 43 10.04 -6.28 5.03
CA PRO A 43 9.05 -5.32 5.49
C PRO A 43 9.65 -4.24 6.39
N VAL A 44 10.70 -4.53 7.16
CA VAL A 44 11.32 -3.54 8.06
C VAL A 44 11.98 -2.46 7.21
N ALA A 45 12.80 -2.86 6.22
CA ALA A 45 13.42 -1.90 5.29
C ALA A 45 12.36 -1.07 4.55
N ALA A 46 11.28 -1.70 4.07
CA ALA A 46 10.22 -1.00 3.35
C ALA A 46 9.49 0.03 4.22
N PHE A 47 9.10 -0.33 5.45
CA PHE A 47 8.43 0.62 6.35
C PHE A 47 9.38 1.72 6.83
N SER A 48 10.66 1.43 7.06
CA SER A 48 11.67 2.45 7.38
C SER A 48 11.84 3.45 6.25
N ASN A 49 11.93 2.99 4.99
CA ASN A 49 12.04 3.88 3.83
C ASN A 49 10.78 4.75 3.66
N MET A 50 9.60 4.15 3.75
CA MET A 50 8.32 4.88 3.68
C MET A 50 8.15 5.88 4.83
N ARG A 51 8.65 5.58 6.04
CA ARG A 51 8.63 6.52 7.17
C ARG A 51 9.40 7.80 6.87
N GLY A 52 10.50 7.72 6.11
CA GLY A 52 11.26 8.89 5.68
C GLY A 52 10.48 9.84 4.76
N ALA A 53 9.50 9.31 4.02
CA ALA A 53 8.62 10.11 3.17
C ALA A 53 7.52 10.84 3.96
N LEU A 54 7.15 10.33 5.14
CA LEU A 54 6.07 10.91 5.95
C LEU A 54 6.54 12.17 6.68
N THR A 55 5.67 13.16 6.77
CA THR A 55 5.81 14.29 7.70
C THR A 55 5.88 13.78 9.16
N PRO A 56 6.31 14.60 10.14
CA PRO A 56 6.28 14.21 11.55
C PRO A 56 4.90 13.76 12.01
N GLU A 57 3.84 14.44 11.56
CA GLU A 57 2.42 14.15 11.83
C GLU A 57 1.77 13.21 10.80
N GLY A 58 2.57 12.68 9.86
CA GLY A 58 2.10 11.86 8.76
C GLY A 58 1.58 10.50 9.24
N ARG A 59 0.58 9.97 8.54
CA ARG A 59 -0.08 8.71 8.90
C ARG A 59 0.19 7.61 7.88
N LEU A 60 0.20 6.37 8.36
CA LEU A 60 0.23 5.17 7.54
C LEU A 60 -1.11 4.43 7.70
N CYS A 61 -1.75 4.10 6.57
CA CYS A 61 -3.00 3.34 6.54
C CYS A 61 -2.87 2.15 5.59
N ASN A 62 -3.03 0.94 6.11
CA ASN A 62 -2.91 -0.28 5.33
C ASN A 62 -4.17 -1.12 5.43
N VAL A 63 -4.58 -1.70 4.30
CA VAL A 63 -5.55 -2.80 4.28
C VAL A 63 -4.76 -4.08 4.02
N VAL A 64 -4.89 -5.06 4.91
CA VAL A 64 -4.19 -6.35 4.84
C VAL A 64 -5.17 -7.50 5.04
N TRP A 65 -4.78 -8.69 4.58
CA TRP A 65 -5.53 -9.90 4.87
C TRP A 65 -5.31 -10.34 6.31
N ARG A 66 -6.40 -10.70 6.98
CA ARG A 66 -6.39 -11.58 8.15
C ARG A 66 -6.35 -13.04 7.68
N PRO A 67 -6.06 -14.00 8.59
CA PRO A 67 -6.23 -15.42 8.29
C PRO A 67 -7.61 -15.69 7.67
N VAL A 68 -7.67 -16.59 6.68
CA VAL A 68 -8.91 -16.85 5.90
C VAL A 68 -10.11 -17.21 6.80
N ARG A 69 -9.86 -17.91 7.92
CA ARG A 69 -10.88 -18.28 8.91
C ARG A 69 -11.54 -17.08 9.59
N GLU A 70 -10.84 -15.96 9.65
CA GLU A 70 -11.32 -14.70 10.21
C GLU A 70 -11.90 -13.78 9.14
N ASN A 71 -12.02 -14.27 7.91
CA ASN A 71 -12.61 -13.54 6.80
C ASN A 71 -13.79 -14.33 6.22
N PRO A 72 -14.98 -14.27 6.87
CA PRO A 72 -16.10 -15.13 6.53
C PRO A 72 -16.58 -14.99 5.09
N TRP A 73 -16.49 -13.78 4.51
CA TRP A 73 -16.93 -13.54 3.14
C TRP A 73 -15.95 -14.10 2.09
N VAL A 74 -14.64 -14.07 2.37
CA VAL A 74 -13.64 -14.75 1.53
C VAL A 74 -13.78 -16.27 1.65
N LEU A 75 -13.87 -16.78 2.88
CA LEU A 75 -14.02 -18.22 3.13
C LEU A 75 -15.26 -18.78 2.43
N LYS A 76 -16.40 -18.09 2.54
CA LYS A 76 -17.65 -18.50 1.88
C LYS A 76 -17.51 -18.54 0.35
N SER A 77 -16.85 -17.54 -0.24
CA SER A 77 -16.63 -17.48 -1.69
C SER A 77 -15.76 -18.64 -2.19
N LEU A 78 -14.71 -19.01 -1.44
CA LEU A 78 -13.83 -20.12 -1.79
C LEU A 78 -14.53 -21.48 -1.73
N MET A 79 -15.41 -21.68 -0.75
CA MET A 79 -16.15 -22.94 -0.61
C MET A 79 -17.18 -23.19 -1.72
N VAL A 80 -17.68 -22.14 -2.36
CA VAL A 80 -18.65 -22.25 -3.48
C VAL A 80 -17.94 -22.44 -4.83
N ALA A 81 -16.67 -22.02 -4.93
CA ALA A 81 -15.88 -22.14 -6.15
C ALA A 81 -15.18 -23.51 -6.31
N ALA A 82 -15.26 -24.38 -5.30
CA ALA A 82 -14.73 -25.74 -5.29
C ALA A 82 -15.81 -26.74 -5.74
#